data_AF-A0A9E2F075-F1
#
_entry.id   AF-A0A9E2F075-F1
#
_cell.length_a   1.000
_cell.length_b   1.000
_cell.length_c   1.000
_cell.angle_alpha   90.00
_cell.angle_beta   90.00
_cell.angle_gamma   90.00
#
_symmetry.space_group_name_H-M   'P 1'
#
loop_
_entity.id
_entity.type
_entity.pdbx_description
1 polymer ?
#
loop_
_entity_poly.entity_id
_entity_poly.type
_entity_poly.pdbx_seq_one_letter_code
_entity_poly.pdbx_strand_id
1 'polypeptide(L)'
;VWVDETRPRNQGAQLTMWELMEHGVPCTLITDNAGGHLMQHGQVDICLVGSDRTTRAGDVGNKIGTYLKALAAGDNDVPFYAAMPSSTIDWSISDGVAGIPIEQRNNDEVLRARGLLDDDIVEPLLAPSGAKAANYAFDVTPSRLVTGIITERGISDAGEDGFAALFPERFEN
;
A
#
# COMPACT_ATOMS: atom_id res chain seq x y z
N VAL A 1 2.91 0.50 -16.08
CA VAL A 1 2.69 0.51 -14.62
C VAL A 1 2.58 1.94 -14.15
N TRP A 2 1.47 2.31 -13.53
CA TRP A 2 1.35 3.59 -12.82
C TRP A 2 1.97 3.42 -11.43
N VAL A 3 2.91 4.27 -11.07
CA VAL A 3 3.63 4.20 -9.80
C VAL A 3 3.29 5.44 -8.99
N ASP A 4 2.59 5.28 -7.88
CA ASP A 4 2.37 6.37 -6.94
C ASP A 4 3.70 6.78 -6.29
N GLU A 5 3.97 8.08 -6.16
CA GLU A 5 5.21 8.55 -5.54
C GLU A 5 5.41 8.03 -4.10
N THR A 6 4.32 7.84 -3.36
CA THR A 6 4.24 7.31 -2.00
C THR A 6 4.83 8.25 -0.96
N ARG A 7 4.23 9.43 -0.78
CA ARG A 7 4.60 10.37 0.28
C ARG A 7 4.33 9.75 1.67
N PRO A 8 5.05 10.19 2.72
CA PRO A 8 6.09 11.22 2.70
C PRO A 8 7.48 10.74 2.22
N ARG A 9 7.74 9.44 2.21
CA ARG A 9 9.09 8.89 1.97
C ARG A 9 9.46 8.74 0.50
N ASN A 10 8.49 8.91 -0.40
CA ASN A 10 8.67 8.84 -1.84
C ASN A 10 9.24 7.49 -2.32
N GLN A 11 8.82 6.39 -1.68
CA GLN A 11 9.36 5.06 -1.94
C GLN A 11 9.03 4.58 -3.36
N GLY A 12 7.83 4.88 -3.87
CA GLY A 12 7.49 4.57 -5.25
C GLY A 12 8.32 5.38 -6.23
N ALA A 13 8.53 6.67 -5.97
CA ALA A 13 9.37 7.53 -6.80
C ALA A 13 10.86 7.13 -6.78
N GLN A 14 11.40 6.74 -5.63
CA GLN A 14 12.83 6.50 -5.45
C GLN A 14 13.26 5.04 -5.67
N LEU A 15 12.42 4.08 -5.30
CA LEU A 15 12.76 2.66 -5.33
C LEU A 15 12.00 1.95 -6.46
N THR A 16 10.67 2.02 -6.45
CA THR A 16 9.86 1.27 -7.43
C THR A 16 10.10 1.74 -8.86
N MET A 17 10.16 3.06 -9.10
CA MET A 17 10.52 3.60 -10.41
C MET A 17 11.90 3.13 -10.86
N TRP A 18 12.90 3.19 -9.98
CA TRP A 18 14.27 2.76 -10.28
C TRP A 18 14.31 1.27 -10.66
N GLU A 19 13.73 0.39 -9.84
CA GLU A 19 13.69 -1.05 -10.10
C GLU A 19 12.98 -1.39 -11.42
N LEU A 20 11.81 -0.78 -11.67
CA LEU A 20 11.06 -1.01 -12.92
C LEU A 20 11.83 -0.55 -14.15
N MET A 21 12.52 0.59 -14.07
CA MET A 21 13.33 1.12 -15.17
C MET A 21 14.56 0.23 -15.44
N GLU A 22 15.26 -0.23 -14.41
CA GLU A 22 16.40 -1.16 -14.53
C GLU A 22 15.97 -2.48 -15.20
N HIS A 23 14.75 -2.94 -14.93
CA HIS A 23 14.18 -4.14 -15.56
C HIS A 23 13.49 -3.89 -16.91
N GLY A 24 13.50 -2.66 -17.44
CA GLY A 24 12.90 -2.30 -18.72
C GLY A 24 11.36 -2.40 -18.76
N VAL A 25 10.71 -2.34 -17.60
CA VAL A 25 9.24 -2.36 -17.49
C VAL A 25 8.70 -0.95 -17.72
N PRO A 26 7.80 -0.73 -18.71
CA PRO A 26 7.20 0.58 -18.93
C PRO A 26 6.44 1.08 -17.70
N CYS A 27 6.93 2.16 -17.11
CA CYS A 27 6.37 2.75 -15.90
C CYS A 27 6.20 4.27 -16.05
N THR A 28 5.28 4.82 -15.25
CA THR A 28 5.05 6.27 -15.19
C THR A 28 4.76 6.65 -13.74
N LEU A 29 5.56 7.57 -13.22
CA LEU A 29 5.40 8.13 -11.88
C LEU A 29 4.19 9.08 -11.87
N ILE A 30 3.36 8.95 -10.84
CA ILE A 30 2.19 9.79 -10.61
C ILE A 30 2.18 10.28 -9.15
N THR A 31 1.52 11.40 -8.91
CA THR A 31 1.23 11.84 -7.54
C THR A 31 0.23 10.89 -6.89
N ASP A 32 0.31 10.73 -5.56
CA ASP A 32 -0.54 9.79 -4.83
C ASP A 32 -2.05 10.00 -5.07
N ASN A 33 -2.46 11.23 -5.37
CA ASN A 33 -3.87 11.59 -5.61
C ASN A 33 -4.36 11.38 -7.04
N ALA A 34 -3.47 11.02 -7.99
CA ALA A 34 -3.84 10.83 -9.39
C ALA A 34 -4.42 9.44 -9.69
N GLY A 35 -4.11 8.43 -8.86
CA GLY A 35 -4.53 7.03 -9.11
C GLY A 35 -6.04 6.87 -9.32
N GLY A 36 -6.86 7.51 -8.48
CA GLY A 36 -8.32 7.44 -8.62
C GLY A 36 -8.84 8.09 -9.90
N HIS A 37 -8.22 9.19 -10.35
CA HIS A 37 -8.55 9.81 -11.64
C HIS A 37 -8.25 8.88 -12.81
N LEU A 38 -7.11 8.18 -12.77
CA LEU A 38 -6.75 7.21 -13.81
C LEU A 38 -7.74 6.03 -13.85
N MET A 39 -8.18 5.56 -12.69
CA MET A 39 -9.21 4.51 -12.57
C MET A 39 -10.56 4.98 -13.17
N GLN A 40 -11.01 6.21 -12.86
CA GLN A 40 -12.22 6.82 -13.44
C GLN A 40 -12.20 6.90 -14.97
N HIS A 41 -11.01 7.00 -15.55
CA HIS A 41 -10.83 7.05 -16.99
C HIS A 41 -10.51 5.69 -17.63
N GLY A 42 -10.65 4.58 -16.88
CA GLY A 42 -10.39 3.23 -17.38
C GLY A 42 -8.94 3.00 -17.78
N GLN A 43 -7.99 3.74 -17.19
CA GLN A 43 -6.56 3.63 -17.48
C GLN A 43 -5.84 2.66 -16.53
N VAL A 44 -6.58 2.01 -15.64
CA VAL A 44 -6.06 1.05 -14.65
C VAL A 44 -6.92 -0.21 -14.70
N ASP A 45 -6.30 -1.33 -15.09
CA ASP A 45 -6.98 -2.63 -15.17
C ASP A 45 -6.98 -3.38 -13.83
N ILE A 46 -5.98 -3.12 -12.98
CA ILE A 46 -5.77 -3.79 -11.70
C ILE A 46 -4.96 -2.90 -10.76
N CYS A 47 -5.31 -2.90 -9.48
CA CYS A 47 -4.51 -2.32 -8.41
C CYS A 47 -3.80 -3.44 -7.65
N LEU A 48 -2.46 -3.36 -7.54
CA LEU A 48 -1.64 -4.35 -6.86
C LEU A 48 -0.75 -3.65 -5.83
N VAL A 49 -0.82 -4.10 -4.58
CA VAL A 49 -0.03 -3.56 -3.47
C VAL A 49 0.70 -4.65 -2.70
N GLY A 50 1.66 -4.26 -1.87
CA GLY A 50 2.23 -5.13 -0.84
C GLY A 50 1.36 -5.20 0.43
N SER A 51 1.90 -5.84 1.47
CA SER A 51 1.36 -5.77 2.82
C SER A 51 2.50 -5.82 3.85
N ASP A 52 2.39 -4.98 4.88
CA ASP A 52 3.24 -5.05 6.08
C ASP A 52 2.67 -6.05 7.09
N ARG A 53 1.34 -6.15 7.19
CA ARG A 53 0.63 -7.12 8.02
C ARG A 53 -0.76 -7.37 7.46
N THR A 54 -1.16 -8.63 7.32
CA THR A 54 -2.55 -8.99 6.98
C THR A 54 -3.17 -9.77 8.13
N THR A 55 -4.40 -9.47 8.49
CA THR A 55 -5.11 -10.17 9.58
C THR A 55 -5.64 -11.52 9.12
N ARG A 56 -6.05 -12.40 10.06
CA ARG A 56 -6.75 -13.65 9.70
C ARG A 56 -8.07 -13.40 8.95
N ALA A 57 -8.67 -12.23 9.14
CA ALA A 57 -9.90 -11.82 8.46
C ALA A 57 -9.66 -11.17 7.09
N GLY A 58 -8.39 -11.09 6.64
CA GLY A 58 -8.01 -10.55 5.34
C GLY A 58 -7.88 -9.03 5.30
N ASP A 59 -7.93 -8.33 6.44
CA ASP A 59 -7.64 -6.88 6.47
C ASP A 59 -6.16 -6.65 6.22
N VAL A 60 -5.85 -5.73 5.32
CA VAL A 60 -4.48 -5.47 4.86
C VAL A 60 -3.97 -4.19 5.49
N GLY A 61 -3.06 -4.32 6.44
CA GLY A 61 -2.18 -3.25 6.90
C GLY A 61 -1.03 -3.06 5.92
N ASN A 62 -0.93 -1.86 5.35
CA ASN A 62 0.12 -1.51 4.40
C ASN A 62 0.40 0.00 4.44
N LYS A 63 1.37 0.45 3.64
CA LYS A 63 1.76 1.86 3.49
C LYS A 63 0.55 2.80 3.44
N ILE A 64 0.62 3.91 4.19
CA ILE A 64 -0.41 4.95 4.22
C ILE A 64 -0.78 5.38 2.80
N GLY A 65 -2.08 5.48 2.52
CA GLY A 65 -2.64 5.72 1.19
C GLY A 65 -3.20 4.46 0.51
N THR A 66 -2.84 3.26 0.98
CA THR A 66 -3.35 1.99 0.42
C THR A 66 -4.86 1.90 0.52
N TYR A 67 -5.43 2.23 1.68
CA TYR A 67 -6.89 2.24 1.86
C TYR A 67 -7.60 3.17 0.87
N LEU A 68 -7.03 4.35 0.59
CA LEU A 68 -7.61 5.28 -0.39
C LEU A 68 -7.57 4.72 -1.81
N LYS A 69 -6.53 3.95 -2.16
CA LYS A 69 -6.46 3.25 -3.45
C LYS A 69 -7.52 2.15 -3.55
N ALA A 70 -7.72 1.39 -2.48
CA ALA A 70 -8.75 0.36 -2.43
C ALA A 70 -10.17 0.94 -2.54
N LEU A 71 -10.43 2.09 -1.90
CA LEU A 71 -11.69 2.82 -2.07
C LEU A 71 -11.92 3.28 -3.52
N ALA A 72 -10.90 3.90 -4.13
CA ALA A 72 -11.00 4.35 -5.51
C ALA A 72 -11.16 3.17 -6.48
N ALA A 73 -10.43 2.07 -6.26
CA ALA A 73 -10.54 0.86 -7.05
C ALA A 73 -11.96 0.27 -6.97
N GLY A 74 -12.50 0.14 -5.75
CA GLY A 74 -13.86 -0.35 -5.53
C GLY A 74 -14.96 0.53 -6.14
N ASP A 75 -14.80 1.86 -6.10
CA ASP A 75 -15.76 2.80 -6.73
C ASP A 75 -15.75 2.74 -8.27
N ASN A 76 -14.65 2.26 -8.86
CA ASN A 76 -14.45 2.20 -10.31
C ASN A 76 -14.41 0.77 -10.85
N ASP A 77 -14.87 -0.22 -10.06
CA ASP A 77 -14.88 -1.65 -10.42
C ASP A 77 -13.51 -2.20 -10.85
N VAL A 78 -12.42 -1.62 -10.33
CA VAL A 78 -11.05 -2.09 -10.56
C VAL A 78 -10.69 -3.12 -9.48
N PRO A 79 -10.22 -4.34 -9.85
CA PRO A 79 -9.83 -5.33 -8.88
C PRO A 79 -8.60 -4.89 -8.07
N PHE A 80 -8.64 -5.11 -6.76
CA PHE A 80 -7.61 -4.71 -5.81
C PHE A 80 -6.99 -5.94 -5.13
N TYR A 81 -5.69 -6.17 -5.35
CA TYR A 81 -4.98 -7.32 -4.80
C TYR A 81 -3.84 -6.89 -3.88
N ALA A 82 -3.64 -7.63 -2.79
CA ALA A 82 -2.43 -7.54 -1.98
C ALA A 82 -1.56 -8.79 -2.22
N ALA A 83 -0.30 -8.57 -2.58
CA ALA A 83 0.70 -9.61 -2.79
C ALA A 83 1.70 -9.62 -1.63
N MET A 84 1.81 -10.76 -0.95
CA MET A 84 2.57 -10.89 0.29
C MET A 84 2.93 -12.35 0.58
N PRO A 85 4.06 -12.64 1.24
CA PRO A 85 4.37 -13.99 1.70
C PRO A 85 3.48 -14.37 2.88
N SER A 86 3.10 -15.65 3.01
CA SER A 86 2.22 -16.12 4.09
C SER A 86 2.69 -15.79 5.51
N SER A 87 4.00 -15.57 5.70
CA SER A 87 4.60 -15.09 6.95
C SER A 87 4.10 -13.73 7.42
N THR A 88 3.55 -12.92 6.51
CA THR A 88 2.99 -11.59 6.81
C THR A 88 1.57 -11.69 7.40
N ILE A 89 0.95 -12.89 7.39
CA ILE A 89 -0.38 -13.11 7.97
C ILE A 89 -0.24 -13.25 9.49
N ASP A 90 -0.89 -12.33 10.22
CA ASP A 90 -1.05 -12.40 11.66
C ASP A 90 -2.35 -13.13 12.00
N TRP A 91 -2.23 -14.43 12.26
CA TRP A 91 -3.33 -15.32 12.58
C TRP A 91 -4.05 -15.00 13.90
N SER A 92 -3.46 -14.13 14.74
CA SER A 92 -4.01 -13.76 16.05
C SER A 92 -4.95 -12.56 16.03
N ILE A 93 -4.95 -11.78 14.93
CA ILE A 93 -5.74 -10.57 14.79
C ILE A 93 -6.90 -10.85 13.83
N SER A 94 -8.13 -10.50 14.21
CA SER A 94 -9.33 -10.58 13.37
C SER A 94 -9.92 -9.23 12.99
N ASP A 95 -9.61 -8.16 13.72
CA ASP A 95 -9.99 -6.78 13.38
C ASP A 95 -8.72 -5.98 13.11
N GLY A 96 -8.48 -5.61 11.85
CA GLY A 96 -7.30 -4.87 11.47
C GLY A 96 -7.24 -3.47 12.05
N VAL A 97 -8.37 -2.75 12.10
CA VAL A 97 -8.42 -1.35 12.55
C VAL A 97 -8.16 -1.25 14.06
N ALA A 98 -8.71 -2.19 14.83
CA ALA A 98 -8.50 -2.24 16.27
C ALA A 98 -7.17 -2.93 16.65
N GLY A 99 -6.73 -3.91 15.87
CA GLY A 99 -5.64 -4.81 16.23
C GLY A 99 -4.26 -4.48 15.64
N ILE A 100 -4.18 -3.81 14.48
CA ILE A 100 -2.89 -3.45 13.87
C ILE A 100 -2.40 -2.11 14.45
N PRO A 101 -1.25 -2.08 15.16
CA PRO A 101 -0.69 -0.83 15.65
C PRO A 101 -0.15 0.00 14.49
N ILE A 102 -0.62 1.25 14.38
CA ILE A 102 -0.14 2.18 13.35
C ILE A 102 1.04 3.00 13.89
N GLU A 103 2.20 2.83 13.25
CA GLU A 103 3.40 3.62 13.55
C GLU A 103 3.16 5.11 13.24
N GLN A 104 3.39 5.96 14.24
CA GLN A 104 3.54 7.41 14.05
C GLN A 104 5.03 7.76 14.02
N ARG A 105 5.43 8.50 12.98
CA ARG A 105 6.83 8.82 12.70
C ARG A 105 7.11 10.30 12.91
N ASN A 106 8.38 10.68 12.70
CA ASN A 106 8.78 12.08 12.75
C ASN A 106 8.00 12.90 11.69
N ASN A 107 7.41 14.01 12.15
CA ASN A 107 6.71 14.99 11.33
C ASN A 107 7.60 15.65 10.27
N ASP A 108 8.91 15.67 10.47
CA ASP A 108 9.87 16.19 9.50
C ASP A 108 9.79 15.49 8.14
N GLU A 109 9.43 14.20 8.10
CA GLU A 109 9.25 13.48 6.82
C GLU A 109 8.11 14.09 5.98
N VAL A 110 7.07 14.62 6.63
CA VAL A 110 5.98 15.33 5.97
C VAL A 110 6.37 16.77 5.66
N LEU A 111 7.07 17.43 6.58
CA LEU A 111 7.41 18.86 6.45
C LEU A 111 8.57 19.14 5.51
N ARG A 112 9.38 18.13 5.17
CA ARG A 112 10.51 18.22 4.22
C ARG A 112 10.37 17.20 3.10
N ALA A 113 11.02 17.47 1.97
CA ALA A 113 11.22 16.49 0.90
C ALA A 113 12.70 16.33 0.66
N ARG A 114 13.18 15.08 0.63
CA ARG A 114 14.53 14.74 0.18
C ARG A 114 14.52 14.58 -1.34
N GLY A 115 15.39 15.30 -2.03
CA GLY A 115 15.50 15.25 -3.49
C GLY A 115 16.91 15.59 -3.96
N LEU A 116 17.19 15.28 -5.23
CA LEU A 116 18.43 15.67 -5.91
C LEU A 116 18.24 17.06 -6.53
N LEU A 117 19.12 17.99 -6.19
CA LEU A 117 19.24 19.29 -6.83
C LEU A 117 20.65 19.39 -7.39
N ASP A 118 20.75 19.48 -8.73
CA ASP A 118 22.01 19.31 -9.45
C ASP A 118 22.66 17.94 -9.10
N ASP A 119 23.82 17.93 -8.44
CA ASP A 119 24.50 16.71 -7.99
C ASP A 119 24.40 16.50 -6.46
N ASP A 120 23.66 17.36 -5.75
CA ASP A 120 23.57 17.35 -4.30
C ASP A 120 22.19 16.88 -3.81
N ILE A 121 22.21 16.06 -2.76
CA ILE A 121 20.97 15.70 -2.04
C ILE A 121 20.60 16.83 -1.09
N VAL A 122 19.41 17.40 -1.28
CA VAL A 122 18.86 18.48 -0.48
C VAL A 122 17.57 18.06 0.22
N GLU A 123 17.25 18.72 1.35
CA GLU A 123 16.02 18.49 2.12
C GLU A 123 15.27 19.80 2.43
N PRO A 124 14.72 20.48 1.41
CA PRO A 124 13.96 21.72 1.61
C PRO A 124 12.70 21.51 2.47
N LEU A 125 12.30 22.58 3.17
CA LEU A 125 11.01 22.68 3.83
C LEU A 125 9.89 22.84 2.77
N LEU A 126 8.83 22.04 2.90
CA LEU A 126 7.64 22.08 2.07
C LEU A 126 6.53 22.96 2.64
N ALA A 127 6.54 23.16 3.96
CA ALA A 127 5.55 23.94 4.69
C ALA A 127 6.20 25.14 5.38
N PRO A 128 5.43 26.20 5.73
CA PRO A 128 5.96 27.34 6.47
C PRO A 128 6.66 26.92 7.78
N SER A 129 7.67 27.70 8.19
CA SER A 129 8.38 27.46 9.45
C SER A 129 7.42 27.44 10.63
N GLY A 130 7.56 26.43 11.51
CA GLY A 130 6.67 26.22 12.65
C GLY A 130 5.38 25.46 12.34
N ALA A 131 5.15 25.03 11.09
CA ALA A 131 4.04 24.16 10.76
C ALA A 131 4.10 22.83 11.54
N LYS A 132 2.92 22.30 11.85
CA LYS A 132 2.76 20.98 12.49
C LYS A 132 2.32 19.98 11.42
N ALA A 133 2.73 18.73 11.57
CA ALA A 133 2.25 17.62 10.77
C ALA A 133 1.76 16.48 11.67
N ALA A 134 1.05 15.54 11.07
CA ALA A 134 0.81 14.21 11.61
C ALA A 134 1.33 13.21 10.57
N ASN A 135 2.08 12.21 11.00
CA ASN A 135 2.74 11.28 10.11
C ASN A 135 2.47 9.83 10.54
N TYR A 136 1.41 9.24 9.98
CA TYR A 136 1.09 7.83 10.14
C TYR A 136 1.72 7.05 8.98
N ALA A 137 2.48 6.00 9.30
CA ALA A 137 3.26 5.27 8.30
C ALA A 137 2.44 4.27 7.47
N PHE A 138 1.27 3.88 7.99
CA PHE A 138 0.43 2.80 7.50
C PHE A 138 -1.05 3.15 7.66
N ASP A 139 -1.91 2.50 6.89
CA ASP A 139 -3.34 2.38 7.14
C ASP A 139 -3.80 0.92 7.03
N VAL A 140 -5.08 0.69 7.32
CA VAL A 140 -5.72 -0.62 7.21
C VAL A 140 -6.76 -0.56 6.11
N THR A 141 -6.64 -1.45 5.14
CA THR A 141 -7.63 -1.70 4.10
C THR A 141 -8.53 -2.87 4.53
N PRO A 142 -9.82 -2.64 4.79
CA PRO A 142 -10.74 -3.71 5.17
C PRO A 142 -10.86 -4.78 4.07
N SER A 143 -10.96 -6.05 4.46
CA SER A 143 -11.03 -7.19 3.52
C SER A 143 -12.11 -7.06 2.44
N ARG A 144 -13.24 -6.42 2.76
CA ARG A 144 -14.33 -6.13 1.80
C ARG A 144 -13.93 -5.28 0.59
N LEU A 145 -12.78 -4.60 0.64
CA LEU A 145 -12.23 -3.82 -0.49
C LEU A 145 -11.10 -4.56 -1.20
N VAL A 146 -10.72 -5.76 -0.73
CA VAL A 146 -9.64 -6.56 -1.27
C VAL A 146 -10.24 -7.68 -2.09
N THR A 147 -10.04 -7.62 -3.42
CA THR A 147 -10.48 -8.64 -4.36
C THR A 147 -9.81 -9.99 -4.09
N GLY A 148 -8.52 -9.98 -3.70
CA GLY A 148 -7.85 -11.20 -3.30
C GLY A 148 -6.46 -10.98 -2.72
N ILE A 149 -5.96 -12.01 -2.05
CA ILE A 149 -4.62 -12.08 -1.48
C ILE A 149 -3.80 -13.06 -2.31
N ILE A 150 -2.61 -12.62 -2.72
CA ILE A 150 -1.65 -13.43 -3.49
C ILE A 150 -0.52 -13.81 -2.55
N THR A 151 -0.29 -15.12 -2.40
CA THR A 151 0.78 -15.70 -1.59
C THR A 151 1.62 -16.69 -2.40
N GLU A 152 2.68 -17.22 -1.81
CA GLU A 152 3.45 -18.31 -2.42
C GLU A 152 2.64 -19.61 -2.58
N ARG A 153 1.49 -19.74 -1.92
CA ARG A 153 0.58 -20.89 -2.04
C ARG A 153 -0.52 -20.70 -3.10
N GLY A 154 -0.61 -19.53 -3.72
CA GLY A 154 -1.64 -19.20 -4.70
C GLY A 154 -2.45 -17.96 -4.31
N ILE A 155 -3.63 -17.84 -4.91
CA ILE A 155 -4.54 -16.70 -4.76
C ILE A 155 -5.77 -17.17 -3.99
N SER A 156 -6.21 -16.38 -3.00
CA SER A 156 -7.47 -16.60 -2.29
C SER A 156 -8.28 -15.31 -2.19
N ASP A 157 -9.57 -15.45 -1.91
CA ASP A 157 -10.37 -14.34 -1.41
C ASP A 157 -9.79 -13.83 -0.08
N ALA A 158 -9.98 -12.54 0.21
CA ALA A 158 -9.57 -11.96 1.47
C ALA A 158 -10.56 -12.36 2.58
N GLY A 159 -10.12 -13.22 3.50
CA GLY A 159 -10.95 -13.68 4.61
C GLY A 159 -10.61 -15.08 5.06
N GLU A 160 -11.24 -15.50 6.16
CA GLU A 160 -11.00 -16.80 6.77
C GLU A 160 -11.32 -17.97 5.83
N ASP A 161 -12.44 -17.90 5.09
CA ASP A 161 -12.82 -18.94 4.14
C ASP A 161 -11.80 -19.11 3.01
N GLY A 162 -11.31 -17.99 2.47
CA GLY A 162 -10.26 -17.99 1.45
C GLY A 162 -8.93 -18.54 1.99
N PHE A 163 -8.56 -18.14 3.21
CA PHE A 163 -7.35 -18.62 3.85
C PHE A 163 -7.43 -20.08 4.31
N ALA A 164 -8.60 -20.60 4.68
CA ALA A 164 -8.76 -22.00 5.03
C ALA A 164 -8.45 -22.92 3.83
N ALA A 165 -8.71 -22.46 2.60
CA ALA A 165 -8.34 -23.21 1.39
C ALA A 165 -6.82 -23.27 1.15
N LEU A 166 -6.07 -22.20 1.49
CA LEU A 166 -4.61 -22.13 1.29
C LEU A 166 -3.80 -22.63 2.50
N PHE A 167 -4.37 -22.54 3.70
CA PHE A 167 -3.73 -22.80 4.99
C PHE A 167 -4.62 -23.64 5.90
N PRO A 168 -5.09 -24.84 5.47
CA PRO A 168 -6.00 -25.66 6.28
C PRO A 168 -5.43 -25.95 7.68
N GLU A 169 -4.10 -26.07 7.80
CA GLU A 169 -3.42 -26.31 9.08
C GLU A 169 -3.59 -25.19 10.12
N ARG A 170 -4.10 -24.01 9.73
CA ARG A 170 -4.40 -22.87 10.63
C ARG A 170 -5.85 -22.86 11.12
N PHE A 171 -6.71 -23.68 10.54
CA PHE A 171 -8.15 -23.71 10.81
C PHE A 171 -8.64 -25.08 11.30
N GLU A 172 -7.82 -26.12 11.15
CA GLU A 172 -8.06 -27.43 11.74
C GLU A 172 -7.67 -27.46 13.22
N ASN A 173 -8.62 -27.86 14.10
CA ASN A 173 -8.37 -28.27 15.49
C ASN A 173 -8.39 -29.80 15.58
#